data_AF-A0A3D8YGL0-F1
#
_entry.id   AF-A0A3D8YGL0-F1
#
_cell.length_a   1.000
_cell.length_b   1.000
_cell.length_c   1.000
_cell.angle_alpha   90.00
_cell.angle_beta   90.00
_cell.angle_gamma   90.00
#
_symmetry.space_group_name_H-M   'P 1'
#
loop_
_entity.id
_entity.type
_entity.pdbx_description
1 polymer ?
#
loop_
_entity_poly.entity_id
_entity_poly.type
_entity_poly.pdbx_seq_one_letter_code
_entity_poly.pdbx_strand_id
1 'polypeptide(L)'
;MELRITPKFTVTFLALVFMLHEAHEIAHTAVGRLICGCWGERDFNVWGVCEGCPEQNPLAVLATFAGPVFTFSLIWMGTRMLASARSERQRTLGFSLIFANLPFARLLGAGLKGGDEVWGLNTLLNNSSAAWILAFVLIFLILFFPLSTAYKAISNKRKTLWFLLFLIAPILIDVLVVLGVMNTLVENGVLSDYWILGSPRLVTVWTLFVTLVFVLTRANIAELTASSDTPAQ
;
A
#
# COMPACT_ATOMS: atom_id res chain seq x y z
N MET A 1 5.17 -21.67 7.06
CA MET A 1 5.14 -21.66 5.59
C MET A 1 6.56 -21.49 5.12
N GLU A 2 7.01 -22.38 4.25
CA GLU A 2 8.33 -22.30 3.66
C GLU A 2 8.24 -21.47 2.38
N LEU A 3 8.84 -20.28 2.40
CA LEU A 3 8.79 -19.32 1.33
C LEU A 3 9.78 -19.70 0.21
N ARG A 4 9.33 -19.57 -1.03
CA ARG A 4 10.10 -19.72 -2.26
C ARG A 4 9.65 -18.63 -3.23
N ILE A 5 10.56 -17.72 -3.58
CA ILE A 5 10.28 -16.72 -4.62
C ILE A 5 10.44 -17.38 -5.99
N THR A 6 9.38 -17.33 -6.80
CA THR A 6 9.40 -17.67 -8.22
C THR A 6 9.23 -16.38 -9.05
N PRO A 7 9.71 -16.32 -10.30
CA PRO A 7 9.48 -15.15 -11.16
C PRO A 7 8.00 -14.82 -11.33
N LYS A 8 7.14 -15.83 -11.45
CA LYS A 8 5.69 -15.67 -11.57
C LYS A 8 5.08 -15.07 -10.31
N PHE A 9 5.48 -15.55 -9.13
CA PHE A 9 5.09 -14.95 -7.86
C PHE A 9 5.55 -13.49 -7.79
N THR A 10 6.81 -13.20 -8.12
CA THR A 10 7.36 -11.83 -8.06
C THR A 10 6.55 -10.86 -8.92
N VAL A 11 6.28 -11.19 -10.18
CA VAL A 11 5.47 -10.33 -11.07
C VAL A 11 4.08 -10.08 -10.48
N THR A 12 3.44 -11.13 -9.97
CA THR A 12 2.09 -11.04 -9.41
C THR A 12 2.07 -10.23 -8.11
N PHE A 13 3.05 -10.43 -7.25
CA PHE A 13 3.19 -9.73 -5.99
C PHE A 13 3.53 -8.24 -6.19
N LEU A 14 4.40 -7.91 -7.14
CA LEU A 14 4.68 -6.52 -7.48
C LEU A 14 3.48 -5.83 -8.14
N ALA A 15 2.75 -6.52 -9.02
CA ALA A 15 1.50 -5.99 -9.55
C ALA A 15 0.47 -5.73 -8.44
N LEU A 16 0.39 -6.61 -7.43
CA LEU A 16 -0.41 -6.39 -6.23
C LEU A 16 0.08 -5.19 -5.41
N VAL A 17 1.39 -5.02 -5.21
CA VAL A 17 1.97 -3.85 -4.52
C VAL A 17 1.53 -2.56 -5.20
N PHE A 18 1.77 -2.43 -6.51
CA PHE A 18 1.43 -1.22 -7.25
C PHE A 18 -0.07 -0.97 -7.33
N MET A 19 -0.88 -2.04 -7.49
CA MET A 19 -2.33 -1.91 -7.49
C MET A 19 -2.85 -1.40 -6.13
N LEU A 20 -2.28 -1.87 -5.02
CA LEU A 20 -2.68 -1.44 -3.68
C LEU A 20 -2.17 -0.04 -3.32
N HIS A 21 -1.00 0.34 -3.84
CA HIS A 21 -0.53 1.73 -3.79
C HIS A 21 -1.54 2.64 -4.51
N GLU A 22 -1.88 2.35 -5.76
CA GLU A 22 -2.86 3.17 -6.49
C GLU A 22 -4.22 3.20 -5.80
N ALA A 23 -4.66 2.09 -5.22
CA ALA A 23 -5.91 2.03 -4.48
C ALA A 23 -5.88 2.88 -3.19
N HIS A 24 -4.71 3.02 -2.55
CA HIS A 24 -4.52 3.94 -1.41
C HIS A 24 -4.72 5.40 -1.84
N GLU A 25 -4.09 5.82 -2.93
CA GLU A 25 -4.23 7.18 -3.48
C GLU A 25 -5.65 7.48 -3.99
N ILE A 26 -6.30 6.46 -4.57
CA ILE A 26 -7.71 6.56 -4.97
C ILE A 26 -8.60 6.69 -3.73
N ALA A 27 -8.28 6.06 -2.59
CA ALA A 27 -9.05 6.22 -1.36
C ALA A 27 -9.03 7.67 -0.86
N HIS A 28 -7.86 8.33 -0.89
CA HIS A 28 -7.74 9.76 -0.56
C HIS A 28 -8.63 10.62 -1.45
N THR A 29 -8.45 10.52 -2.77
CA THR A 29 -9.16 11.36 -3.74
C THR A 29 -10.65 11.04 -3.81
N ALA A 30 -11.08 9.80 -3.60
CA ALA A 30 -12.48 9.42 -3.54
C ALA A 30 -13.18 10.03 -2.32
N VAL A 31 -12.56 9.98 -1.14
CA VAL A 31 -13.12 10.64 0.06
C VAL A 31 -13.09 12.16 -0.11
N GLY A 32 -12.02 12.72 -0.67
CA GLY A 32 -11.95 14.13 -1.07
C GLY A 32 -13.12 14.53 -1.98
N ARG A 33 -13.43 13.71 -2.99
CA ARG A 33 -14.55 13.94 -3.92
C ARG A 33 -15.92 13.91 -3.24
N LEU A 34 -16.11 13.01 -2.28
CA LEU A 34 -17.36 12.88 -1.52
C LEU A 34 -17.58 14.09 -0.62
N ILE A 35 -16.51 14.65 -0.04
CA ILE A 35 -16.59 15.77 0.90
C ILE A 35 -16.63 17.13 0.18
N CYS A 36 -15.78 17.30 -0.84
CA CYS A 36 -15.55 18.58 -1.49
C CYS A 36 -16.36 18.76 -2.78
N GLY A 37 -17.01 17.72 -3.30
CA GLY A 37 -17.83 17.85 -4.50
C GLY A 37 -17.04 17.94 -5.82
N CYS A 38 -15.71 17.84 -5.79
CA CYS A 38 -14.85 17.81 -6.98
C CYS A 38 -13.64 16.86 -6.78
N TRP A 39 -12.98 16.47 -7.87
CA TRP A 39 -11.73 15.69 -7.79
C TRP A 39 -10.58 16.64 -7.53
N GLY A 40 -9.80 16.41 -6.48
CA GLY A 40 -8.53 17.11 -6.29
C GLY A 40 -7.45 16.54 -7.21
N GLU A 41 -6.43 17.34 -7.48
CA GLU A 41 -5.29 16.92 -8.30
C GLU A 41 -4.45 15.88 -7.54
N ARG A 42 -4.00 14.84 -8.26
CA ARG A 42 -3.01 13.87 -7.80
C ARG A 42 -2.05 13.51 -8.91
N ASP A 43 -0.81 13.18 -8.55
CA ASP A 43 0.15 12.47 -9.40
C ASP A 43 0.64 11.19 -8.68
N PHE A 44 1.84 10.72 -8.99
CA PHE A 44 2.43 9.53 -8.37
C PHE A 44 3.05 9.79 -6.99
N ASN A 45 3.21 11.05 -6.60
CA ASN A 45 3.91 11.47 -5.40
C ASN A 45 3.01 12.25 -4.44
N VAL A 46 2.10 13.07 -4.97
CA VAL A 46 1.22 13.93 -4.19
C VAL A 46 -0.23 13.77 -4.60
N TRP A 47 -1.12 14.00 -3.64
CA TRP A 47 -2.54 14.11 -3.86
C TRP A 47 -3.08 15.34 -3.13
N GLY A 48 -4.23 15.83 -3.56
CA GLY A 48 -4.89 16.98 -2.97
C GLY A 48 -6.41 16.89 -3.01
N VAL A 49 -7.06 17.95 -2.53
CA VAL A 49 -8.50 18.20 -2.66
C VAL A 49 -8.72 19.47 -3.50
N CYS A 50 -9.97 19.80 -3.82
CA CYS A 50 -10.30 21.05 -4.51
C CYS A 50 -9.69 22.27 -3.82
N GLU A 51 -9.26 23.26 -4.60
CA GLU A 51 -8.93 24.58 -4.09
C GLU A 51 -10.11 25.15 -3.27
N GLY A 52 -9.81 25.71 -2.10
CA GLY A 52 -10.80 26.31 -1.20
C GLY A 52 -11.64 25.32 -0.37
N CYS A 53 -11.54 24.01 -0.60
CA CYS A 53 -12.31 23.03 0.17
C CYS A 53 -11.88 22.94 1.65
N PRO A 54 -10.57 22.85 1.99
CA PRO A 54 -10.14 22.74 3.39
C PRO A 54 -10.59 23.92 4.26
N GLU A 55 -10.68 25.12 3.69
CA GLU A 55 -11.11 26.34 4.38
C GLU A 55 -12.63 26.36 4.60
N GLN A 56 -13.39 25.80 3.66
CA GLN A 56 -14.86 25.80 3.69
C GLN A 56 -15.43 24.59 4.45
N ASN A 57 -14.71 23.47 4.45
CA ASN A 57 -15.16 22.22 5.04
C ASN A 57 -14.05 21.56 5.86
N PRO A 58 -14.08 21.68 7.21
CA PRO A 58 -13.05 21.11 8.07
C PRO A 58 -13.00 19.57 8.00
N LEU A 59 -14.03 18.91 7.46
CA LEU A 59 -14.01 17.46 7.25
C LEU A 59 -13.06 17.05 6.11
N ALA A 60 -12.55 17.97 5.29
CA ALA A 60 -11.61 17.66 4.20
C ALA A 60 -10.37 16.88 4.67
N VAL A 61 -9.94 17.09 5.92
CA VAL A 61 -8.83 16.35 6.55
C VAL A 61 -9.09 14.83 6.65
N LEU A 62 -10.35 14.39 6.62
CA LEU A 62 -10.69 12.97 6.58
C LEU A 62 -10.21 12.28 5.30
N ALA A 63 -10.05 13.02 4.20
CA ALA A 63 -9.45 12.50 2.97
C ALA A 63 -8.04 11.98 3.25
N THR A 64 -7.26 12.65 4.10
CA THR A 64 -5.91 12.19 4.49
C THR A 64 -5.93 10.88 5.25
N PHE A 65 -6.94 10.60 6.05
CA PHE A 65 -6.98 9.33 6.78
C PHE A 65 -7.51 8.18 5.92
N ALA A 66 -8.12 8.45 4.76
CA ALA A 66 -8.74 7.45 3.92
C ALA A 66 -7.74 6.40 3.38
N GLY A 67 -6.59 6.84 2.87
CA GLY A 67 -5.52 5.94 2.42
C GLY A 67 -5.02 5.02 3.54
N PRO A 68 -4.54 5.55 4.69
CA PRO A 68 -4.14 4.74 5.84
C PRO A 68 -5.23 3.78 6.32
N VAL A 69 -6.49 4.23 6.42
CA VAL A 69 -7.61 3.35 6.81
C VAL A 69 -7.79 2.20 5.81
N PHE A 70 -7.73 2.47 4.51
CA PHE A 70 -7.77 1.44 3.48
C PHE A 70 -6.62 0.43 3.63
N THR A 71 -5.39 0.93 3.72
CA THR A 71 -4.17 0.13 3.86
C THR A 71 -4.19 -0.74 5.12
N PHE A 72 -4.50 -0.16 6.29
CA PHE A 72 -4.57 -0.92 7.53
C PHE A 72 -5.69 -1.95 7.51
N SER A 73 -6.84 -1.63 6.90
CA SER A 73 -7.95 -2.59 6.76
C SER A 73 -7.53 -3.82 5.97
N LEU A 74 -6.80 -3.65 4.86
CA LEU A 74 -6.29 -4.76 4.07
C LEU A 74 -5.18 -5.53 4.78
N ILE A 75 -4.27 -4.86 5.49
CA ILE A 75 -3.26 -5.53 6.32
C ILE A 75 -3.92 -6.42 7.38
N TRP A 76 -4.94 -5.93 8.07
CA TRP A 76 -5.68 -6.69 9.07
C TRP A 76 -6.51 -7.82 8.45
N MET A 77 -7.09 -7.61 7.26
CA MET A 77 -7.71 -8.68 6.48
C MET A 77 -6.69 -9.79 6.15
N GLY A 78 -5.50 -9.42 5.66
CA GLY A 78 -4.41 -10.35 5.38
C GLY A 78 -3.95 -11.10 6.63
N THR A 79 -3.87 -10.41 7.76
CA THR A 79 -3.54 -10.99 9.07
C THR A 79 -4.57 -12.03 9.49
N ARG A 80 -5.87 -11.71 9.38
CA ARG A 80 -6.96 -12.65 9.67
C ARG A 80 -6.89 -13.86 8.75
N MET A 81 -6.67 -13.64 7.45
CA MET A 81 -6.52 -14.72 6.46
C MET A 81 -5.33 -15.62 6.79
N LEU A 82 -4.20 -15.06 7.21
CA LEU A 82 -3.00 -15.80 7.58
C LEU A 82 -3.18 -16.58 8.89
N ALA A 83 -3.81 -15.98 9.90
CA ALA A 83 -4.03 -16.57 11.21
C ALA A 83 -5.11 -17.67 11.22
N SER A 84 -6.14 -17.52 10.40
CA SER A 84 -7.27 -18.47 10.29
C SER A 84 -7.22 -19.34 9.03
N ALA A 85 -6.05 -19.44 8.42
CA ALA A 85 -5.90 -20.08 7.12
C ALA A 85 -6.24 -21.57 7.18
N ARG A 86 -7.10 -22.02 6.26
CA ARG A 86 -7.45 -23.44 6.07
C ARG A 86 -6.73 -24.09 4.90
N SER A 87 -6.04 -23.30 4.07
CA SER A 87 -5.27 -23.75 2.91
C SER A 87 -3.99 -22.94 2.76
N GLU A 88 -2.96 -23.52 2.15
CA GLU A 88 -1.71 -22.80 1.84
C GLU A 88 -1.95 -21.60 0.91
N ARG A 89 -2.92 -21.70 -0.01
CA ARG A 89 -3.33 -20.56 -0.85
C ARG A 89 -3.86 -19.39 -0.04
N GLN A 90 -4.63 -19.66 1.02
CA GLN A 90 -5.13 -18.60 1.90
C GLN A 90 -3.99 -17.98 2.74
N ARG A 91 -3.03 -18.81 3.18
CA ARG A 91 -1.83 -18.34 3.91
C ARG A 91 -0.99 -17.42 3.04
N THR A 92 -0.66 -17.85 1.83
CA THR A 92 0.13 -17.08 0.87
C THR A 92 -0.56 -15.77 0.51
N LEU A 93 -1.85 -15.79 0.22
CA LEU A 93 -2.61 -14.56 -0.05
C LEU A 93 -2.64 -13.62 1.17
N GLY A 94 -2.88 -14.14 2.37
CA GLY A 94 -2.86 -13.33 3.60
C GLY A 94 -1.50 -12.70 3.86
N PHE A 95 -0.43 -13.46 3.68
CA PHE A 95 0.95 -12.98 3.78
C PHE A 95 1.25 -11.91 2.73
N SER A 96 0.92 -12.16 1.46
CA SER A 96 1.10 -11.19 0.38
C SER A 96 0.32 -9.91 0.62
N LEU A 97 -0.91 -9.98 1.12
CA LEU A 97 -1.73 -8.79 1.37
C LEU A 97 -1.16 -7.91 2.48
N ILE A 98 -0.53 -8.49 3.51
CA ILE A 98 0.16 -7.73 4.57
C ILE A 98 1.31 -6.92 3.97
N PHE A 99 2.20 -7.55 3.19
CA PHE A 99 3.41 -6.89 2.69
C PHE A 99 3.19 -6.03 1.45
N ALA A 100 2.20 -6.37 0.61
CA ALA A 100 1.90 -5.57 -0.57
C ALA A 100 1.30 -4.20 -0.22
N ASN A 101 0.76 -4.04 0.99
CA ASN A 101 0.29 -2.77 1.54
C ASN A 101 1.41 -1.91 2.15
N LEU A 102 2.69 -2.24 1.89
CA LEU A 102 3.85 -1.44 2.28
C LEU A 102 3.85 -0.98 3.75
N PRO A 103 3.68 -1.89 4.74
CA PRO A 103 3.61 -1.51 6.16
C PRO A 103 4.87 -0.77 6.63
N PHE A 104 6.03 -1.07 6.04
CA PHE A 104 7.26 -0.36 6.35
C PHE A 104 7.29 1.07 5.84
N ALA A 105 6.63 1.38 4.72
CA ALA A 105 6.51 2.75 4.22
C ALA A 105 5.77 3.64 5.22
N ARG A 106 4.75 3.12 5.90
CA ARG A 106 4.01 3.84 6.94
C ARG A 106 4.88 4.10 8.17
N LEU A 107 5.62 3.09 8.65
CA LEU A 107 6.57 3.25 9.76
C LEU A 107 7.70 4.22 9.41
N LEU A 108 8.24 4.13 8.19
CA LEU A 108 9.31 5.00 7.72
C LEU A 108 8.84 6.44 7.57
N GLY A 109 7.67 6.67 6.95
CA GLY A 109 7.06 7.98 6.81
C GLY A 109 6.91 8.66 8.18
N ALA A 110 6.27 7.98 9.13
CA ALA A 110 6.13 8.51 10.48
C ALA A 110 7.48 8.70 11.20
N GLY A 111 8.43 7.78 11.02
CA GLY A 111 9.79 7.90 11.58
C GLY A 111 10.55 9.12 11.04
N LEU A 112 10.31 9.51 9.79
CA LEU A 112 10.85 10.70 9.14
C LEU A 112 9.97 11.95 9.35
N LYS A 113 8.97 11.89 10.24
CA LYS A 113 8.00 12.97 10.53
C LYS A 113 7.12 13.37 9.34
N GLY A 114 6.97 12.48 8.36
CA GLY A 114 6.09 12.65 7.19
C GLY A 114 4.99 11.60 7.13
N GLY A 115 4.35 11.50 5.97
CA GLY A 115 3.23 10.58 5.72
C GLY A 115 1.87 11.14 6.14
N ASP A 116 0.82 10.51 5.63
CA ASP A 116 -0.57 10.95 5.78
C ASP A 116 -1.00 11.02 7.25
N GLU A 117 -0.59 10.04 8.06
CA GLU A 117 -0.97 9.98 9.46
C GLU A 117 -0.38 11.14 10.27
N VAL A 118 0.89 11.49 10.04
CA VAL A 118 1.55 12.63 10.71
C VAL A 118 0.96 13.94 10.23
N TRP A 119 0.78 14.10 8.91
CA TRP A 119 0.20 15.31 8.33
C TRP A 119 -1.22 15.54 8.84
N GLY A 120 -2.07 14.52 8.78
CA GLY A 120 -3.47 14.60 9.22
C GLY A 120 -3.58 14.94 10.71
N LEU A 121 -2.79 14.30 11.57
CA LEU A 121 -2.78 14.62 12.99
C LEU A 121 -2.19 16.01 13.28
N ASN A 122 -1.22 16.47 12.50
CA ASN A 122 -0.67 17.82 12.65
C ASN A 122 -1.72 18.88 12.32
N THR A 123 -2.50 18.66 11.26
CA THR A 123 -3.63 19.53 10.87
C THR A 123 -4.70 19.60 11.97
N LEU A 124 -4.98 18.48 12.64
CA LEU A 124 -6.00 18.43 13.71
C LEU A 124 -5.52 19.00 15.06
N LEU A 125 -4.28 18.72 15.45
CA LEU A 125 -3.74 19.08 16.77
C LEU A 125 -3.06 20.45 16.80
N ASN A 126 -2.70 20.98 15.63
CA ASN A 126 -1.88 22.18 15.47
C ASN A 126 -0.58 22.12 16.32
N ASN A 127 -0.01 20.91 16.42
CA ASN A 127 1.18 20.62 17.23
C ASN A 127 1.98 19.48 16.59
N SER A 128 3.03 19.84 15.85
CA SER A 128 3.81 18.89 15.06
C SER A 128 4.49 17.81 15.90
N SER A 129 4.97 18.16 17.09
CA SER A 129 5.64 17.19 17.98
C SER A 129 4.65 16.17 18.54
N ALA A 130 3.48 16.63 19.01
CA ALA A 130 2.45 15.74 19.53
C ALA A 130 1.85 14.85 18.43
N ALA A 131 1.58 15.44 17.26
CA ALA A 131 1.08 14.71 16.10
C ALA A 131 2.04 13.60 15.65
N TRP A 132 3.34 13.91 15.54
CA TRP A 132 4.37 12.94 15.18
C TRP A 132 4.44 11.78 16.19
N ILE A 133 4.54 12.08 17.49
CA ILE A 133 4.64 11.05 18.54
C ILE A 133 3.39 10.16 18.51
N LEU A 134 2.20 10.78 18.43
CA LEU A 134 0.94 10.05 18.39
C LEU A 134 0.83 9.17 17.15
N ALA A 135 1.11 9.71 15.96
CA ALA A 135 1.09 8.96 14.71
C ALA A 135 2.02 7.75 14.76
N PHE A 136 3.27 7.96 15.18
CA PHE A 136 4.27 6.90 15.24
C PHE A 136 3.86 5.78 16.20
N VAL A 137 3.38 6.14 17.40
CA VAL A 137 2.90 5.16 18.38
C VAL A 137 1.69 4.39 17.85
N LEU A 138 0.71 5.07 17.24
CA LEU A 138 -0.48 4.43 16.70
C LEU A 138 -0.14 3.46 15.57
N ILE A 139 0.67 3.88 14.59
CA ILE A 139 1.10 3.03 13.48
C ILE A 139 1.85 1.81 14.01
N PHE A 140 2.78 2.02 14.95
CA PHE A 140 3.51 0.92 15.57
C PHE A 140 2.57 -0.09 16.23
N LEU A 141 1.61 0.37 17.03
CA LEU A 141 0.65 -0.51 17.70
C LEU A 141 -0.25 -1.25 16.71
N ILE A 142 -0.73 -0.56 15.67
CA ILE A 142 -1.59 -1.13 14.61
C ILE A 142 -0.84 -2.22 13.83
N LEU A 143 0.45 -2.01 13.53
CA LEU A 143 1.25 -2.92 12.71
C LEU A 143 1.94 -4.03 13.51
N PHE A 144 2.15 -3.85 14.82
CA PHE A 144 2.88 -4.81 15.65
C PHE A 144 2.29 -6.22 15.55
N PHE A 145 0.97 -6.35 15.69
CA PHE A 145 0.30 -7.65 15.64
C PHE A 145 0.32 -8.29 14.24
N PRO A 146 -0.06 -7.60 13.15
CA PRO A 146 0.11 -8.09 11.78
C PRO A 146 1.52 -8.56 11.44
N LEU A 147 2.53 -7.74 11.76
CA LEU A 147 3.93 -8.03 11.45
C LEU A 147 4.46 -9.19 12.29
N SER A 148 4.08 -9.28 13.57
CA SER A 148 4.41 -10.42 14.43
C SER A 148 3.79 -11.72 13.90
N THR A 149 2.54 -11.66 13.44
CA THR A 149 1.83 -12.81 12.84
C THR A 149 2.52 -13.26 11.55
N ALA A 150 2.85 -12.32 10.67
CA ALA A 150 3.59 -12.59 9.44
C ALA A 150 4.97 -13.19 9.71
N TYR A 151 5.72 -12.62 10.66
CA TYR A 151 7.01 -13.16 11.07
C TYR A 151 6.85 -14.59 11.57
N LYS A 152 5.95 -14.85 12.52
CA LYS A 152 5.71 -16.18 13.08
C LYS A 152 5.35 -17.22 12.00
N ALA A 153 4.64 -16.83 10.95
CA ALA A 153 4.25 -17.74 9.87
C ALA A 153 5.44 -18.30 9.05
N ILE A 154 6.57 -17.60 8.98
CA ILE A 154 7.74 -18.02 8.19
C ILE A 154 8.47 -19.18 8.88
N SER A 155 8.71 -20.28 8.16
CA SER A 155 9.43 -21.47 8.65
C SER A 155 10.79 -21.72 7.99
N ASN A 156 11.24 -20.88 7.05
CA ASN A 156 12.56 -21.00 6.44
C ASN A 156 13.71 -20.86 7.47
N LYS A 157 14.85 -21.52 7.21
CA LYS A 157 16.06 -21.46 8.06
C LYS A 157 16.54 -20.01 8.33
N ARG A 158 16.52 -19.14 7.32
CA ARG A 158 16.89 -17.71 7.43
C ARG A 158 15.66 -16.81 7.61
N LYS A 159 14.81 -17.15 8.57
CA LYS A 159 13.52 -16.51 8.83
C LYS A 159 13.55 -14.98 8.84
N THR A 160 14.51 -14.38 9.57
CA THR A 160 14.65 -12.92 9.68
C THR A 160 14.98 -12.27 8.34
N LEU A 161 15.85 -12.89 7.54
CA LEU A 161 16.19 -12.37 6.22
C LEU A 161 14.97 -12.36 5.29
N TRP A 162 14.19 -13.44 5.31
CA TRP A 162 12.95 -13.53 4.54
C TRP A 162 11.93 -12.46 4.96
N PHE A 163 11.75 -12.26 6.26
CA PHE A 163 10.87 -11.22 6.77
C PHE A 163 11.32 -9.82 6.35
N LEU A 164 12.61 -9.50 6.53
CA LEU A 164 13.17 -8.21 6.14
C LEU A 164 13.10 -7.98 4.63
N LEU A 165 13.31 -9.03 3.83
CA LEU A 165 13.16 -8.96 2.38
C LEU A 165 11.74 -8.51 1.99
N PHE A 166 10.71 -9.15 2.54
CA PHE A 166 9.31 -8.76 2.25
C PHE A 166 8.92 -7.43 2.90
N LEU A 167 9.56 -7.03 3.98
CA LEU A 167 9.30 -5.74 4.63
C LEU A 167 9.92 -4.56 3.87
N ILE A 168 11.13 -4.74 3.30
CA ILE A 168 11.94 -3.65 2.74
C ILE A 168 11.95 -3.65 1.20
N ALA A 169 12.06 -4.81 0.55
CA ALA A 169 12.18 -4.82 -0.92
C ALA A 169 10.98 -4.18 -1.64
N PRO A 170 9.71 -4.38 -1.21
CA PRO A 170 8.57 -3.78 -1.90
C PRO A 170 8.62 -2.26 -1.91
N ILE A 171 8.96 -1.61 -0.78
CA ILE A 171 9.06 -0.15 -0.74
C ILE A 171 10.20 0.37 -1.60
N LEU A 172 11.35 -0.31 -1.66
CA LEU A 172 12.46 0.13 -2.50
C LEU A 172 12.10 0.06 -3.99
N ILE A 173 11.41 -1.01 -4.39
CA ILE A 173 10.93 -1.17 -5.77
C ILE A 173 9.85 -0.13 -6.07
N ASP A 174 8.94 0.10 -5.13
CA ASP A 174 7.87 1.09 -5.25
C ASP A 174 8.43 2.51 -5.45
N VAL A 175 9.33 2.96 -4.57
CA VAL A 175 10.01 4.26 -4.70
C VAL A 175 10.76 4.37 -6.02
N LEU A 176 11.51 3.34 -6.42
CA LEU A 176 12.28 3.38 -7.65
C LEU A 176 11.39 3.49 -8.90
N VAL A 177 10.30 2.72 -8.95
CA VAL A 177 9.42 2.68 -10.12
C VAL A 177 8.44 3.84 -10.11
N VAL A 178 7.68 4.02 -9.03
CA VAL A 178 6.61 5.02 -8.95
C VAL A 178 7.19 6.42 -8.87
N LEU A 179 8.05 6.70 -7.89
CA LEU A 179 8.63 8.04 -7.75
C LEU A 179 9.79 8.28 -8.72
N GLY A 180 10.66 7.29 -8.93
CA GLY A 180 11.85 7.47 -9.76
C GLY A 180 11.60 7.44 -11.26
N VAL A 181 10.65 6.64 -11.75
CA VAL A 181 10.37 6.51 -13.19
C VAL A 181 9.06 7.18 -13.54
N MET A 182 7.96 6.74 -12.92
CA MET A 182 6.61 7.16 -13.34
C MET A 182 6.37 8.64 -13.07
N ASN A 183 6.75 9.15 -11.90
CA ASN A 183 6.64 10.57 -11.57
C ASN A 183 7.51 11.44 -12.49
N THR A 184 8.76 11.03 -12.72
CA THR A 184 9.67 11.74 -13.65
C THR A 184 9.13 11.77 -15.08
N LEU A 185 8.43 10.72 -15.55
CA LEU A 185 7.77 10.75 -16.84
C LEU A 185 6.64 11.81 -16.90
N VAL A 186 5.83 11.91 -15.85
CA VAL A 186 4.78 12.96 -15.74
C VAL A 186 5.41 14.35 -15.73
N GLU A 187 6.46 14.56 -14.93
CA GLU A 187 7.19 15.84 -14.84
C GLU A 187 7.79 16.28 -16.18
N ASN A 188 8.19 15.32 -17.03
CA ASN A 188 8.67 15.57 -18.39
C ASN A 188 7.54 15.67 -19.44
N GLY A 189 6.28 15.74 -19.01
CA GLY A 189 5.12 15.97 -19.89
C GLY A 189 4.56 14.71 -20.57
N VAL A 190 5.00 13.50 -20.19
CA VAL A 190 4.48 12.27 -20.77
C VAL A 190 3.10 11.99 -20.21
N LEU A 191 2.06 12.17 -21.04
CA LEU A 191 0.65 11.95 -20.66
C LEU A 191 0.28 12.68 -19.36
N SER A 192 0.81 13.89 -19.18
CA SER A 192 0.65 14.71 -17.97
C SER A 192 -0.71 15.42 -17.87
N ASP A 193 -1.47 15.48 -18.97
CA ASP A 193 -2.81 16.05 -18.97
C ASP A 193 -3.71 15.35 -17.93
N TYR A 194 -4.31 16.14 -17.04
CA TYR A 194 -5.26 15.66 -16.04
C TYR A 194 -6.56 15.17 -16.69
N TRP A 195 -7.09 14.06 -16.16
CA TRP A 195 -8.28 13.42 -16.71
C TRP A 195 -9.20 12.86 -15.63
N ILE A 196 -9.39 11.54 -15.56
CA ILE A 196 -10.33 10.89 -14.64
C ILE A 196 -9.67 10.80 -13.25
N LEU A 197 -10.51 10.93 -12.21
CA LEU A 197 -10.10 10.90 -10.79
C LEU A 197 -9.09 11.98 -10.41
N GLY A 198 -9.04 13.10 -11.16
CA GLY A 198 -8.09 14.17 -10.89
C GLY A 198 -6.63 13.74 -11.05
N SER A 199 -6.36 12.76 -11.93
CA SER A 199 -5.01 12.24 -12.17
C SER A 199 -4.56 12.45 -13.62
N PRO A 200 -3.24 12.60 -13.87
CA PRO A 200 -2.68 12.53 -15.21
C PRO A 200 -3.10 11.24 -15.93
N ARG A 201 -3.24 11.32 -17.26
CA ARG A 201 -3.51 10.14 -18.10
C ARG A 201 -2.50 9.01 -17.85
N LEU A 202 -1.23 9.34 -17.58
CA LEU A 202 -0.20 8.33 -17.28
C LEU A 202 -0.54 7.51 -16.03
N VAL A 203 -1.01 8.16 -14.97
CA VAL A 203 -1.41 7.50 -13.72
C VAL A 203 -2.57 6.54 -14.01
N THR A 204 -3.59 7.00 -14.74
CA THR A 204 -4.72 6.12 -15.12
C THR A 204 -4.27 4.91 -15.94
N VAL A 205 -3.40 5.09 -16.93
CA VAL A 205 -2.86 4.00 -17.74
C VAL A 205 -2.07 3.02 -16.89
N TRP A 206 -1.24 3.52 -15.97
CA TRP A 206 -0.48 2.70 -15.03
C TRP A 206 -1.39 1.88 -14.12
N THR A 207 -2.38 2.52 -13.48
CA THR A 207 -3.36 1.83 -12.62
C THR A 207 -4.06 0.70 -13.38
N LEU A 208 -4.51 0.94 -14.62
CA LEU A 208 -5.14 -0.08 -15.46
C LEU A 208 -4.18 -1.20 -15.82
N PHE A 209 -2.94 -0.86 -16.18
CA PHE A 209 -1.90 -1.84 -16.51
C PHE A 209 -1.60 -2.77 -15.33
N VAL A 210 -1.28 -2.24 -14.14
CA VAL A 210 -0.94 -3.06 -12.98
C VAL A 210 -2.14 -3.88 -12.49
N THR A 211 -3.35 -3.33 -12.58
CA THR A 211 -4.59 -4.07 -12.28
C THR A 211 -4.78 -5.24 -13.25
N LEU A 212 -4.61 -5.01 -14.55
CA LEU A 212 -4.72 -6.06 -15.57
C LEU A 212 -3.67 -7.16 -15.35
N VAL A 213 -2.41 -6.78 -15.13
CA VAL A 213 -1.34 -7.73 -14.83
C VAL A 213 -1.70 -8.56 -13.59
N PHE A 214 -2.13 -7.94 -12.50
CA PHE A 214 -2.53 -8.67 -11.30
C PHE A 214 -3.71 -9.62 -11.57
N VAL A 215 -4.78 -9.16 -12.23
CA VAL A 215 -5.96 -10.00 -12.52
C VAL A 215 -5.60 -11.22 -13.35
N LEU A 216 -4.76 -11.06 -14.38
CA LEU A 216 -4.31 -12.15 -15.25
C LEU A 216 -3.36 -13.12 -14.53
N THR A 217 -2.57 -12.64 -13.57
CA THR A 217 -1.53 -13.43 -12.90
C THR A 217 -1.89 -13.88 -11.48
N ARG A 218 -3.04 -13.47 -10.93
CA ARG A 218 -3.45 -13.68 -9.53
C ARG A 218 -3.33 -15.11 -9.00
N ALA A 219 -3.43 -16.12 -9.88
CA ALA A 219 -3.27 -17.52 -9.51
C ALA A 219 -1.86 -17.83 -8.99
N ASN A 220 -0.84 -17.11 -9.48
CA ASN A 220 0.56 -17.32 -9.14
C ASN A 220 0.93 -16.85 -7.72
N ILE A 221 0.04 -16.15 -6.99
CA ILE A 221 0.26 -15.84 -5.56
C ILE A 221 0.51 -17.13 -4.75
N ALA A 222 -0.13 -18.23 -5.13
CA ALA A 222 0.06 -19.52 -4.47
C ALA A 222 1.47 -20.10 -4.65
N GLU A 223 2.24 -19.66 -5.66
CA GLU A 223 3.60 -20.15 -5.91
C GLU A 223 4.64 -19.65 -4.89
N LEU A 224 4.24 -18.77 -3.95
CA LEU A 224 5.10 -18.33 -2.85
C LEU A 224 5.55 -19.48 -1.94
N THR A 225 4.76 -20.54 -1.85
CA THR A 225 5.10 -21.74 -1.10
C THR A 225 5.38 -22.88 -2.07
N ALA A 226 6.34 -23.73 -1.76
CA ALA A 226 6.47 -25.01 -2.47
C ALA A 226 5.16 -25.79 -2.26
N SER A 227 4.41 -26.01 -3.34
CA SER A 227 3.19 -26.80 -3.29
C SER A 227 3.54 -28.24 -2.85
N SER A 228 2.99 -28.69 -1.73
CA SER A 228 2.89 -30.13 -1.41
C SER A 228 1.77 -30.80 -2.21
N ASP A 229 1.09 -30.06 -3.10
CA ASP A 229 0.03 -30.56 -3.98
C ASP A 229 0.62 -31.18 -5.25
N THR A 230 1.44 -32.22 -5.08
CA THR A 230 1.48 -33.30 -6.07
C THR A 230 0.57 -34.38 -5.49
N PRO A 231 -0.61 -34.67 -6.06
CA PRO A 231 -1.30 -35.90 -5.68
C PRO A 231 -0.32 -37.04 -5.96
N ALA A 232 -0.04 -37.85 -4.94
CA ALA A 232 0.73 -39.07 -5.12
C ALA A 232 0.10 -39.85 -6.29
N GLN A 233 0.87 -40.01 -7.36
CA GLN A 233 0.57 -40.96 -8.42
C GLN A 233 1.08 -42.33 -7.99
#